data_AF-A0A3S4FVD6-F1
#
_entry.id   AF-A0A3S4FVD6-F1
#
_cell.length_a   1.000
_cell.length_b   1.000
_cell.length_c   1.000
_cell.angle_alpha   90.00
_cell.angle_beta   90.00
_cell.angle_gamma   90.00
#
_symmetry.space_group_name_H-M   'P 1'
#
loop_
_entity.id
_entity.type
_entity.pdbx_description
1 polymer ?
#
loop_
_entity_poly.entity_id
_entity_poly.type
_entity_poly.pdbx_seq_one_letter_code
_entity_poly.pdbx_strand_id
1 'polypeptide(L)' 'MKPLSLRAREYELLLAFVTNPGKVLHRERLLRMLSARRVETPDLRTIDVLVRRLRHKITPELLVTQHGEGYFLASEVY' A
#
# COMPACT_ATOMS: atom_id res chain seq x y z
N MET A 1 3.49 -12.36 -19.79
CA MET A 1 3.41 -11.46 -18.61
C MET A 1 4.57 -10.48 -18.66
N LYS A 2 4.32 -9.17 -18.53
CA LYS A 2 5.42 -8.19 -18.35
C LYS A 2 5.90 -8.26 -16.89
N PRO A 3 7.21 -8.33 -16.62
CA PRO A 3 7.72 -8.31 -15.25
C PRO A 3 7.44 -6.97 -14.59
N LEU A 4 6.89 -7.01 -13.37
CA LEU A 4 6.59 -5.81 -12.60
C LEU A 4 7.82 -5.36 -11.80
N SER A 5 8.41 -4.22 -12.17
CA SER A 5 9.53 -3.66 -11.41
C SER A 5 9.01 -2.80 -10.25
N LEU A 6 9.20 -3.28 -9.02
CA LEU A 6 8.85 -2.57 -7.78
C LEU A 6 10.12 -2.13 -7.05
N ARG A 7 10.10 -0.92 -6.51
CA ARG A 7 11.11 -0.50 -5.52
C ARG A 7 10.85 -1.20 -4.18
N ALA A 8 11.87 -1.31 -3.34
CA ALA A 8 11.76 -1.96 -2.03
C ALA A 8 10.51 -1.51 -1.22
N ARG A 9 10.28 -0.19 -1.11
CA ARG A 9 9.11 0.35 -0.40
C ARG A 9 7.77 0.06 -1.07
N GLU A 10 7.72 0.00 -2.40
CA GLU A 10 6.50 -0.35 -3.14
C GLU A 10 6.18 -1.83 -2.95
N TYR A 11 7.21 -2.69 -2.91
CA TYR A 11 7.09 -4.10 -2.60
C TYR A 11 6.64 -4.34 -1.15
N GLU A 12 7.24 -3.67 -0.17
CA GLU A 12 6.83 -3.78 1.23
C GLU A 12 5.39 -3.32 1.44
N LEU A 13 4.98 -2.23 0.77
CA LEU A 13 3.61 -1.76 0.82
C LEU A 13 2.65 -2.79 0.21
N LEU A 14 3.00 -3.36 -0.95
CA LEU A 14 2.22 -4.44 -1.56
C LEU A 14 2.12 -5.63 -0.61
N LEU A 15 3.23 -6.05 0.00
CA LEU A 15 3.27 -7.16 0.95
C LEU A 15 2.34 -6.92 2.15
N ALA A 16 2.30 -5.70 2.69
CA ALA A 16 1.38 -5.34 3.76
C ALA A 16 -0.09 -5.55 3.36
N PHE A 17 -0.42 -5.22 2.11
CA PHE A 17 -1.77 -5.40 1.56
C PHE A 17 -2.12 -6.86 1.27
N VAL A 18 -1.26 -7.63 0.59
CA VAL A 18 -1.56 -9.05 0.28
C VAL A 18 -1.55 -9.95 1.52
N THR A 19 -0.86 -9.57 2.59
CA THR A 19 -0.94 -10.26 3.88
C THR A 19 -2.18 -9.90 4.70
N ASN A 20 -2.95 -8.88 4.26
CA ASN A 20 -4.18 -8.41 4.89
C ASN A 20 -5.27 -8.15 3.83
N PRO A 21 -5.66 -9.16 3.02
CA PRO A 21 -6.63 -8.96 1.94
C PRO A 21 -8.00 -8.57 2.50
N GLY A 22 -8.70 -7.66 1.82
CA GLY A 22 -10.01 -7.14 2.22
C GLY A 22 -10.03 -6.30 3.50
N LYS A 23 -8.91 -6.17 4.22
CA LYS A 23 -8.83 -5.42 5.49
C LYS A 23 -8.40 -3.99 5.25
N VAL A 24 -9.12 -3.05 5.85
CA VAL A 24 -8.74 -1.64 5.87
C VAL A 24 -7.50 -1.46 6.73
N LEU A 25 -6.43 -0.96 6.11
CA LEU A 25 -5.19 -0.59 6.77
C LEU A 25 -5.12 0.94 6.86
N HIS A 26 -5.18 1.46 8.08
CA HIS A 26 -4.99 2.88 8.35
C HIS A 26 -3.59 3.35 7.95
N ARG A 27 -3.47 4.62 7.57
CA ARG A 27 -2.18 5.23 7.18
C ARG A 27 -1.11 5.06 8.23
N GLU A 28 -1.46 5.26 9.50
CA GLU A 28 -0.54 5.09 10.63
C GLU A 28 -0.08 3.65 10.79
N ARG A 29 -0.98 2.68 10.58
CA ARG A 29 -0.64 1.25 10.62
C ARG A 29 0.31 0.89 9.48
N LEU A 30 0.01 1.35 8.25
CA LEU A 30 0.90 1.18 7.10
C LEU A 30 2.27 1.80 7.35
N LEU A 31 2.29 3.01 7.91
CA LEU A 31 3.52 3.72 8.27
C LEU A 31 4.33 2.92 9.29
N ARG A 32 3.72 2.38 10.36
CA ARG A 32 4.42 1.53 11.33
C ARG A 32 4.97 0.25 10.70
N MET A 33 4.21 -0.41 9.84
CA MET A 33 4.64 -1.62 9.13
C MET A 33 5.85 -1.37 8.23
N LEU A 34 5.90 -0.21 7.57
CA LEU A 34 7.00 0.19 6.68
C LEU A 34 8.19 0.82 7.43
N SER A 35 7.94 1.47 8.57
CA SER A 35 8.96 2.20 9.33
C SER A 35 9.83 1.28 10.18
N ALA A 36 9.44 0.02 10.38
CA ALA A 36 10.21 -0.97 11.12
C ALA A 36 11.65 -1.16 10.61
N ARG A 37 12.00 -0.62 9.42
CA ARG A 37 13.33 -0.81 8.82
C ARG A 37 14.19 0.42 8.53
N ARG A 38 13.69 1.67 8.42
CA ARG A 38 14.49 2.92 8.13
C ARG A 38 13.59 4.12 7.79
N VAL A 39 12.89 4.71 8.74
CA VAL A 39 12.22 6.00 8.48
C VAL A 39 12.70 7.03 9.49
N GLU A 40 13.64 7.87 9.06
CA GLU A 40 14.20 8.98 9.86
C GLU A 40 13.18 10.11 10.06
N THR A 41 12.12 10.17 9.23
CA THR A 41 11.01 11.13 9.39
C THR A 41 9.71 10.51 8.90
N PRO A 42 8.87 9.95 9.80
CA PRO A 42 7.62 9.32 9.42
C PRO A 42 6.57 10.38 9.07
N ASP A 43 6.12 10.40 7.81
CA ASP A 43 5.01 11.23 7.36
C ASP A 43 3.93 10.35 6.70
N LEU A 44 2.68 10.51 7.12
CA LEU A 44 1.51 9.84 6.53
C LEU A 44 1.40 10.12 5.02
N ARG A 45 1.85 11.29 4.54
CA ARG A 45 1.90 11.62 3.11
C ARG A 45 2.80 10.67 2.31
N THR A 46 3.79 10.07 2.97
CA THR A 46 4.64 9.03 2.33
C THR A 46 3.79 7.83 1.92
N ILE A 47 2.80 7.45 2.73
CA ILE A 47 1.89 6.35 2.41
C ILE A 47 1.05 6.71 1.19
N ASP A 48 0.49 7.92 1.15
CA ASP A 48 -0.34 8.36 0.02
C ASP A 48 0.47 8.34 -1.31
N VAL A 49 1.74 8.78 -1.28
CA VAL A 49 2.65 8.75 -2.44
C VAL A 49 2.98 7.32 -2.86
N LEU A 50 3.28 6.42 -1.90
CA LEU A 50 3.58 5.02 -2.20
C LEU A 50 2.36 4.29 -2.76
N VAL A 51 1.17 4.53 -2.18
CA VAL A 51 -0.12 4.01 -2.67
C VAL A 51 -0.36 4.47 -4.10
N ARG A 52 -0.20 5.77 -4.40
CA ARG A 52 -0.34 6.29 -5.76
C ARG A 52 0.62 5.61 -6.74
N ARG A 53 1.91 5.50 -6.38
CA ARG A 53 2.93 4.85 -7.22
C ARG A 53 2.63 3.37 -7.44
N LEU A 54 2.22 2.66 -6.40
CA LEU A 54 1.86 1.24 -6.50
C LEU A 54 0.63 1.06 -7.40
N ARG A 55 -0.41 1.89 -7.25
CA ARG A 55 -1.60 1.90 -8.12
C ARG A 55 -1.28 2.10 -9.60
N HIS A 56 -0.26 2.87 -9.95
CA HIS A 56 0.15 3.02 -11.35
C HIS A 56 0.90 1.79 -11.89
N LYS A 57 1.31 0.88 -11.02
CA LYS A 57 2.10 -0.32 -11.35
C LYS A 57 1.24 -1.59 -11.35
N ILE A 58 0.25 -1.67 -10.47
CA ILE A 58 -0.73 -2.77 -10.44
C ILE A 58 -2.06 -2.34 -11.05
N THR A 59 -3.00 -3.27 -11.16
CA THR A 59 -4.40 -3.00 -11.52
C THR A 59 -5.02 -2.03 -10.49
N PRO A 60 -5.36 -0.78 -10.87
CA PRO A 60 -5.79 0.26 -9.93
C PRO A 60 -7.00 -0.12 -9.08
N GLU A 61 -7.89 -0.94 -9.63
CA GLU A 61 -9.13 -1.44 -9.02
C GLU A 61 -8.85 -2.34 -7.80
N LEU A 62 -7.66 -2.96 -7.75
CA LEU A 62 -7.28 -3.82 -6.62
C LEU A 62 -6.97 -3.03 -5.36
N LEU A 63 -6.52 -1.78 -5.47
CA LEU A 63 -6.18 -0.97 -4.31
C LEU A 63 -7.26 0.08 -4.11
N VAL A 64 -8.05 -0.03 -3.05
CA VAL A 64 -9.23 0.82 -2.81
C VAL A 64 -8.97 1.81 -1.67
N THR A 65 -9.47 3.03 -1.83
CA THR A 65 -9.42 4.06 -0.78
C THR A 65 -10.71 3.99 0.03
N GLN A 66 -10.61 3.75 1.34
CA GLN A 66 -11.69 3.98 2.28
C GLN A 66 -11.51 5.37 2.88
N HIS A 67 -12.38 6.32 2.52
CA HIS A 67 -12.28 7.71 2.97
C HIS A 67 -12.32 7.80 4.50
N GLY A 68 -11.46 8.64 5.09
CA GLY A 68 -11.30 8.77 6.55
C GLY A 68 -10.51 7.63 7.20
N GLU A 69 -10.57 6.41 6.66
CA GLU A 69 -10.02 5.23 7.33
C GLU A 69 -8.62 4.86 6.79
N GLY A 70 -8.46 4.72 5.46
CA GLY A 70 -7.21 4.23 4.88
C GLY A 70 -7.37 3.52 3.54
N TYR A 71 -6.66 2.40 3.39
CA TYR A 71 -6.56 1.66 2.13
C TYR A 71 -6.74 0.16 2.36
N PHE A 72 -7.28 -0.54 1.38
CA PHE A 72 -7.33 -2.00 1.40
C PHE A 72 -7.10 -2.59 0.01
N LEU A 73 -6.70 -3.86 -0.01
CA LEU A 73 -6.64 -4.66 -1.23
C LEU A 73 -8.00 -5.35 -1.43
N ALA A 74 -8.65 -5.11 -2.55
CA ALA A 74 -9.82 -5.85 -2.96
C ALA A 74 -9.44 -7.33 -3.12
N SER A 75 -10.15 -8.21 -2.41
CA SER A 75 -9.94 -9.67 -2.50
C SER A 75 -10.60 -10.27 -3.74
N GLU A 76 -11.58 -9.56 -4.32
CA GLU A 76 -12.30 -9.91 -5.53
C GLU A 76 -12.62 -8.62 -6.29
N VAL A 77 -12.38 -8.62 -7.60
CA VAL A 77 -12.88 -7.59 -8.53
C VAL A 77 -13.98 -8.30 -9.32
N TYR A 78 -15.24 -7.98 -9.02
CA TYR A 78 -16.40 -8.52 -9.74
C TYR A 78 -16.54 -7.88 -11.12
#